data_AF-A0A0N5ACL1-F1
#
_entry.id   AF-A0A0N5ACL1-F1
#
_cell.length_a   1.000
_cell.length_b   1.000
_cell.length_c   1.000
_cell.angle_alpha   90.00
_cell.angle_beta   90.00
_cell.angle_gamma   90.00
#
_symmetry.space_group_name_H-M   'P 1'
#
loop_
_entity.id
_entity.type
_entity.pdbx_description
1 polymer ?
#
loop_
_entity_poly.entity_id
_entity_poly.type
_entity_poly.pdbx_seq_one_letter_code
_entity_poly.pdbx_strand_id
1 'polypeptide(L)'
;MSKISRRQKHFRFEPDIFATKESINADDGFLVSANSEDMSFTVKRSSTGTIVFDTSIGGLVFADQYIQIATRLPSENLYGLGENVHQTLKHKFDKYKTWSMFARDQATESVGEHTGNLYGVHPFYLVVENDGKAHG
;
A
#
# COMPACT_ATOMS: atom_id res chain seq x y z
N MET A 1 -17.44 18.69 -43.08
CA MET A 1 -18.02 17.61 -42.25
C MET A 1 -17.05 17.28 -41.13
N SER A 2 -17.32 17.76 -39.92
CA SER A 2 -16.47 17.55 -38.74
C SER A 2 -16.77 16.18 -38.14
N LYS A 3 -15.80 15.26 -38.16
CA LYS A 3 -15.91 13.98 -37.44
C LYS A 3 -15.64 14.25 -35.96
N ILE A 4 -16.70 14.27 -35.17
CA ILE A 4 -16.64 14.22 -33.71
C ILE A 4 -15.99 12.87 -33.33
N SER A 5 -14.73 12.92 -32.90
CA SER A 5 -14.04 11.79 -32.29
C SER A 5 -14.72 11.45 -30.97
N ARG A 6 -15.51 10.37 -30.95
CA ARG A 6 -16.03 9.79 -29.72
C ARG A 6 -14.85 9.22 -28.93
N ARG A 7 -14.46 9.88 -27.83
CA ARG A 7 -13.55 9.28 -26.84
C ARG A 7 -14.17 7.97 -26.35
N GLN A 8 -13.55 6.83 -26.68
CA GLN A 8 -13.87 5.56 -26.04
C GLN A 8 -13.57 5.68 -24.55
N LYS A 9 -14.59 5.46 -23.71
CA LYS A 9 -14.42 5.33 -22.27
C LYS A 9 -13.59 4.06 -22.03
N HIS A 10 -12.32 4.24 -21.67
CA HIS A 10 -11.46 3.14 -21.27
C HIS A 10 -11.81 2.82 -19.81
N PHE A 11 -12.39 1.65 -19.58
CA PHE A 11 -12.63 1.14 -18.23
C PHE A 11 -11.41 0.33 -17.81
N ARG A 12 -10.82 0.66 -16.66
CA ARG A 12 -9.79 -0.17 -16.04
C ARG A 12 -10.47 -1.27 -15.23
N PHE A 13 -9.78 -2.40 -15.07
CA PHE A 13 -10.25 -3.46 -14.18
C PHE A 13 -10.22 -2.97 -12.72
N GLU A 14 -11.34 -3.15 -12.03
CA GLU A 14 -11.46 -2.96 -10.58
C GLU A 14 -11.83 -4.32 -9.97
N PRO A 15 -11.16 -4.76 -8.89
CA PRO A 15 -11.51 -6.03 -8.24
C PRO A 15 -12.95 -6.02 -7.70
N ASP A 16 -13.70 -7.09 -7.95
CA ASP A 16 -15.02 -7.31 -7.35
C ASP A 16 -14.86 -7.73 -5.88
N ILE A 17 -14.71 -6.74 -4.99
CA ILE A 17 -14.61 -6.94 -3.54
C ILE A 17 -15.87 -6.44 -2.82
N PHE A 18 -16.46 -7.32 -2.01
CA PHE A 18 -17.56 -6.96 -1.12
C PHE A 18 -17.01 -6.27 0.13
N ALA A 19 -16.80 -4.95 0.02
CA ALA A 19 -16.42 -4.11 1.15
C ALA A 19 -17.57 -3.19 1.57
N THR A 20 -17.73 -2.97 2.87
CA THR A 20 -18.63 -1.95 3.39
C THR A 20 -18.09 -0.57 3.00
N LYS A 21 -18.94 0.26 2.40
CA LYS A 21 -18.59 1.63 1.98
C LYS A 21 -19.03 2.70 2.98
N GLU A 22 -19.49 2.27 4.15
CA GLU A 22 -19.99 3.17 5.18
C GLU A 22 -18.84 3.76 5.98
N SER A 23 -18.88 5.08 6.17
CA SER A 23 -17.99 5.76 7.08
C SER A 23 -18.54 5.67 8.50
N ILE A 24 -17.67 5.37 9.46
CA ILE A 24 -17.98 5.47 10.89
C ILE A 24 -17.23 6.65 11.49
N ASN A 25 -17.85 7.33 12.46
CA ASN A 25 -17.14 8.33 13.25
C ASN A 25 -16.20 7.63 14.22
N ALA A 26 -14.94 8.06 14.26
CA ALA A 26 -13.93 7.57 15.18
C ALA A 26 -13.45 8.72 16.09
N ASP A 27 -12.95 8.36 17.27
CA ASP A 27 -12.43 9.33 18.25
C ASP A 27 -11.16 10.04 17.75
N ASP A 28 -10.38 9.36 16.91
CA ASP A 28 -9.18 9.89 16.24
C ASP A 28 -9.35 9.78 14.73
N GLY A 29 -8.94 10.82 14.01
CA GLY A 29 -9.16 10.97 12.57
C GLY A 29 -7.87 11.21 11.79
N PHE A 30 -8.02 11.35 10.47
CA PHE A 30 -6.93 11.64 9.57
C PHE A 30 -7.23 12.88 8.73
N LEU A 31 -6.19 13.69 8.53
CA LEU A 31 -6.18 14.81 7.60
C LEU A 31 -5.46 14.38 6.33
N VAL A 32 -6.07 14.65 5.18
CA VAL A 32 -5.50 14.34 3.86
C VAL A 32 -5.16 15.65 3.16
N SER A 33 -3.95 15.73 2.63
CA SER A 33 -3.51 16.84 1.77
C SER A 33 -2.89 16.30 0.50
N ALA A 34 -3.20 16.92 -0.65
CA ALA A 34 -2.66 16.55 -1.95
C ALA A 34 -1.91 17.73 -2.57
N ASN A 35 -0.80 17.44 -3.23
CA ASN A 35 -0.03 18.36 -4.05
C ASN A 35 -0.10 17.91 -5.52
N SER A 36 -0.72 18.74 -6.36
CA SER A 36 -0.88 18.49 -7.79
C SER A 36 0.40 18.65 -8.59
N GLU A 37 1.35 19.48 -8.13
CA GLU A 37 2.59 19.75 -8.87
C GLU A 37 3.45 18.48 -8.96
N ASP A 38 3.54 17.73 -7.85
CA ASP A 38 4.35 16.51 -7.75
C ASP A 38 3.52 15.21 -7.80
N MET A 39 2.22 15.32 -8.10
CA MET A 39 1.26 14.20 -8.05
C MET A 39 1.37 13.35 -6.76
N SER A 40 1.47 14.03 -5.61
CA SER A 40 1.64 13.40 -4.31
C SER A 40 0.49 13.76 -3.36
N PHE A 41 0.31 12.94 -2.33
CA PHE A 41 -0.57 13.19 -1.20
C PHE A 41 0.04 12.65 0.08
N THR A 42 -0.42 13.22 1.19
CA THR A 42 -0.03 12.83 2.55
C THR A 42 -1.27 12.61 3.40
N VAL A 43 -1.23 11.60 4.26
CA VAL A 43 -2.24 11.31 5.28
C VAL A 43 -1.59 11.52 6.65
N LYS A 44 -2.20 12.35 7.49
CA LYS A 44 -1.67 12.73 8.79
C LYS A 44 -2.69 12.46 9.88
N ARG A 45 -2.29 11.77 10.94
CA ARG A 45 -3.12 11.53 12.13
C ARG A 45 -3.41 12.87 12.82
N SER A 46 -4.69 13.14 13.07
CA SER A 46 -5.15 14.42 13.63
C SER A 46 -4.63 14.65 15.04
N SER A 47 -4.67 13.62 15.91
CA SER A 47 -4.34 13.79 17.34
C SER A 47 -2.87 14.11 17.61
N THR A 48 -1.95 13.53 16.83
CA THR A 48 -0.49 13.54 17.11
C THR A 48 0.30 14.31 16.06
N GLY A 49 -0.29 14.54 14.88
CA GLY A 49 0.41 15.11 13.74
C GLY A 49 1.33 14.11 13.02
N THR A 50 1.34 12.82 13.42
CA THR A 50 2.13 11.78 12.74
C THR A 50 1.67 11.62 11.30
N ILE A 51 2.60 11.70 10.34
CA ILE A 51 2.31 11.43 8.93
C ILE A 51 2.35 9.91 8.72
N VAL A 52 1.19 9.31 8.48
CA VAL A 52 1.04 7.84 8.36
C VAL A 52 1.20 7.34 6.93
N PHE A 53 1.08 8.23 5.94
CA PHE A 53 1.31 7.92 4.54
C PHE A 53 1.84 9.17 3.82
N ASP A 54 3.01 9.10 3.17
CA ASP A 54 3.64 10.22 2.47
C ASP A 54 4.23 9.77 1.13
N THR A 55 3.58 10.16 0.04
CA THR A 55 3.98 9.77 -1.32
C THR A 55 4.98 10.71 -2.00
N SER A 56 5.40 11.77 -1.31
CA SER A 56 6.31 12.78 -1.88
C SER A 56 7.70 12.25 -2.27
N ILE A 57 8.11 11.09 -1.75
CA ILE A 57 9.43 10.51 -2.02
C ILE A 57 9.60 9.96 -3.45
N GLY A 58 8.51 9.56 -4.10
CA GLY A 58 8.58 8.88 -5.40
C GLY A 58 7.46 9.23 -6.38
N GLY A 59 6.48 10.04 -5.97
CA GLY A 59 5.33 10.40 -6.79
C GLY A 59 4.49 9.20 -7.23
N LEU A 60 3.70 9.40 -8.28
CA LEU A 60 2.82 8.39 -8.88
C LEU A 60 3.25 8.12 -10.33
N VAL A 61 3.53 6.86 -10.66
CA VAL A 61 3.62 6.40 -12.06
C VAL A 61 2.36 5.61 -12.39
N PHE A 62 1.67 5.96 -13.47
CA PHE A 62 0.41 5.35 -13.86
C PHE A 62 0.34 5.05 -15.37
N ALA A 63 0.47 3.79 -15.72
CA ALA A 63 0.36 3.27 -17.09
C ALA A 63 -0.65 2.11 -17.15
N ASP A 64 -0.92 1.59 -18.35
CA ASP A 64 -1.92 0.53 -18.54
C ASP A 64 -1.60 -0.75 -17.76
N GLN A 65 -0.34 -1.18 -17.79
CA GLN A 65 0.13 -2.42 -17.16
C GLN A 65 1.21 -2.18 -16.07
N TYR A 66 1.33 -0.94 -15.59
CA TYR A 66 2.29 -0.59 -14.55
C TYR A 66 1.79 0.58 -13.70
N ILE A 67 1.70 0.37 -12.39
CA ILE A 67 1.36 1.38 -11.41
C ILE A 67 2.43 1.33 -10.32
N GLN A 68 3.01 2.48 -9.97
CA GLN A 68 3.96 2.60 -8.87
C GLN A 68 3.52 3.72 -7.94
N ILE A 69 3.48 3.39 -6.65
CA ILE A 69 3.32 4.34 -5.55
C ILE A 69 4.37 3.99 -4.48
N ALA A 70 5.00 5.00 -3.90
CA ALA A 70 5.93 4.84 -2.79
C ALA A 70 5.40 5.63 -1.60
N THR A 71 5.68 5.18 -0.38
CA THR A 71 5.31 5.91 0.83
C THR A 71 6.44 5.86 1.85
N ARG A 72 6.63 6.92 2.63
CA ARG A 72 7.49 6.91 3.82
C ARG A 72 6.69 6.39 5.02
N LEU A 73 7.27 5.45 5.76
CA LEU A 73 6.68 4.93 7.00
C LEU A 73 7.02 5.84 8.19
N PRO A 74 6.09 6.05 9.15
CA PRO A 74 6.36 6.84 10.35
C PRO A 74 7.23 6.11 11.39
N SER A 75 7.36 4.79 11.27
CA SER A 75 8.23 3.96 12.11
C SER A 75 8.67 2.71 11.34
N GLU A 76 9.66 2.01 11.87
CA GLU A 76 10.13 0.73 11.32
C GLU A 76 9.30 -0.48 11.80
N ASN A 77 8.23 -0.27 12.56
CA ASN A 77 7.42 -1.37 13.11
C ASN A 77 6.34 -1.81 12.12
N LEU A 78 6.77 -2.33 10.96
CA LEU A 78 5.90 -2.83 9.90
C LEU A 78 5.60 -4.32 10.06
N TYR A 79 4.34 -4.69 9.85
CA TYR A 79 3.80 -6.05 9.93
C TYR A 79 2.84 -6.32 8.76
N GLY A 80 2.58 -7.58 8.45
CA GLY A 80 1.68 -7.97 7.35
C GLY A 80 2.42 -8.14 6.02
N LEU A 81 1.72 -7.91 4.91
CA LEU A 81 2.05 -8.30 3.54
C LEU A 81 2.15 -9.83 3.40
N GLY A 82 1.60 -10.39 2.33
CA GLY A 82 1.69 -11.83 2.11
C GLY A 82 0.93 -12.31 0.87
N GLU A 83 0.97 -13.60 0.54
CA GLU A 83 1.60 -14.67 1.30
C GLU A 83 3.06 -14.91 0.87
N ASN A 84 3.99 -14.84 1.83
CA ASN A 84 5.41 -15.13 1.69
C ASN A 84 5.93 -15.71 3.03
N VAL A 85 7.11 -16.34 3.02
CA VAL A 85 7.75 -16.79 4.27
C VAL A 85 8.50 -15.64 4.92
N HIS A 86 8.00 -15.13 6.04
CA HIS A 86 8.68 -14.13 6.85
C HIS A 86 9.40 -14.79 8.03
N GLN A 87 10.70 -14.51 8.19
CA GLN A 87 11.52 -15.06 9.29
C GLN A 87 11.17 -14.46 10.66
N THR A 88 10.59 -13.26 10.66
CA THR A 88 10.10 -12.56 11.85
C THR A 88 8.77 -11.89 11.52
N LEU A 89 7.90 -11.74 12.52
CA LEU A 89 6.63 -11.05 12.34
C LEU A 89 6.82 -9.56 11.97
N LYS A 90 7.74 -8.87 12.65
CA LYS A 90 8.20 -7.52 12.30
C LYS A 90 9.12 -7.60 11.09
N HIS A 91 8.87 -6.79 10.06
CA HIS A 91 9.76 -6.65 8.92
C HIS A 91 11.09 -6.00 9.34
N LYS A 92 12.19 -6.49 8.77
CA LYS A 92 13.53 -5.91 8.98
C LYS A 92 13.90 -5.04 7.78
N PHE A 93 14.28 -3.80 8.04
CA PHE A 93 14.72 -2.80 7.06
C PHE A 93 16.26 -2.68 6.96
N ASP A 94 16.98 -3.69 7.47
CA ASP A 94 18.44 -3.79 7.39
C ASP A 94 18.94 -4.06 5.96
N LYS A 95 18.07 -4.54 5.08
CA LYS A 95 18.32 -4.79 3.66
C LYS A 95 17.12 -4.34 2.84
N TYR A 96 17.38 -3.96 1.58
CA TYR A 96 16.31 -3.74 0.60
C TYR A 96 15.69 -5.08 0.21
N LYS A 97 14.39 -5.24 0.46
CA LYS A 97 13.64 -6.47 0.16
C LYS A 97 12.48 -6.17 -0.78
N THR A 98 12.20 -7.13 -1.64
CA THR A 98 11.04 -7.11 -2.54
C THR A 98 10.25 -8.38 -2.33
N TRP A 99 9.01 -8.23 -1.87
CA TRP A 99 8.07 -9.33 -1.65
C TRP A 99 7.11 -9.40 -2.82
N SER A 100 7.28 -10.41 -3.68
CA SER A 100 6.37 -10.60 -4.82
C SER A 100 5.03 -11.13 -4.35
N MET A 101 3.94 -10.66 -4.96
CA MET A 101 2.57 -11.01 -4.60
C MET A 101 1.80 -11.45 -5.84
N PHE A 102 1.59 -12.76 -5.99
CA PHE A 102 0.77 -13.36 -7.03
C PHE A 102 0.45 -14.80 -6.62
N ALA A 103 -0.80 -15.23 -6.67
CA ALA A 103 -1.16 -16.58 -6.21
C ALA A 103 -0.39 -17.65 -7.01
N ARG A 104 0.37 -18.50 -6.32
CA ARG A 104 1.22 -19.52 -6.90
C ARG A 104 1.28 -20.76 -6.02
N ASP A 105 1.11 -21.93 -6.63
CA ASP A 105 1.36 -23.21 -6.00
C ASP A 105 2.88 -23.40 -5.78
N GLN A 106 3.33 -23.17 -4.56
CA GLN A 106 4.72 -23.29 -4.14
C GLN A 106 4.79 -23.71 -2.67
N ALA A 107 5.58 -24.75 -2.38
CA ALA A 107 5.84 -25.16 -1.01
C ALA A 107 6.60 -24.06 -0.24
N THR A 108 6.27 -23.92 1.05
CA THR A 108 6.96 -22.98 1.94
C THR A 108 8.40 -23.45 2.20
N GLU A 109 9.35 -22.54 2.05
CA GLU A 109 10.76 -22.77 2.40
C GLU A 109 11.12 -21.94 3.63
N SER A 110 11.15 -22.59 4.80
CA SER A 110 11.40 -21.91 6.09
C SER A 110 12.88 -21.68 6.41
N VAL A 111 13.78 -22.28 5.63
CA VAL A 111 15.23 -22.21 5.86
C VAL A 111 15.81 -21.14 4.95
N GLY A 112 16.35 -20.08 5.53
CA GLY A 112 16.94 -18.99 4.76
C GLY A 112 15.92 -17.92 4.35
N GLU A 113 16.38 -16.93 3.60
CA GLU A 113 15.56 -15.78 3.20
C GLU A 113 14.99 -16.00 1.80
N HIS A 114 13.68 -16.15 1.70
CA HIS A 114 12.95 -16.37 0.45
C HIS A 114 11.81 -15.36 0.34
N THR A 115 11.84 -14.52 -0.70
CA THR A 115 10.82 -13.46 -0.90
C THR A 115 9.81 -13.77 -2.02
N GLY A 116 9.82 -15.01 -2.51
CA GLY A 116 8.91 -15.50 -3.55
C GLY A 116 7.47 -15.62 -3.05
N ASN A 117 6.53 -15.38 -3.96
CA ASN A 117 5.08 -15.49 -3.75
C ASN A 117 4.64 -16.94 -3.51
N LEU A 118 3.61 -17.10 -2.67
CA LEU A 118 2.97 -18.37 -2.33
C LEU A 118 1.49 -18.36 -2.74
N TYR A 119 0.64 -19.07 -2.01
CA TYR A 119 -0.75 -19.36 -2.41
C TYR A 119 -1.66 -18.12 -2.40
N GLY A 120 -1.56 -17.29 -1.36
CA GLY A 120 -2.41 -16.12 -1.14
C GLY A 120 -1.81 -14.78 -1.58
N VAL A 121 -2.69 -13.78 -1.71
CA VAL A 121 -2.33 -12.38 -1.98
C VAL A 121 -3.08 -11.48 -0.99
N HIS A 122 -2.34 -10.86 -0.07
CA HIS A 122 -2.81 -10.05 1.05
C HIS A 122 -2.06 -8.70 1.08
N PRO A 123 -2.46 -7.71 0.26
CA PRO A 123 -1.80 -6.40 0.17
C PRO A 123 -2.24 -5.49 1.34
N PHE A 124 -2.10 -5.97 2.56
CA PHE A 124 -2.43 -5.27 3.80
C PHE A 124 -1.21 -5.27 4.71
N TYR A 125 -0.92 -4.14 5.34
CA TYR A 125 0.14 -4.01 6.32
C TYR A 125 -0.37 -3.24 7.54
N LEU A 126 0.33 -3.39 8.66
CA LEU A 126 0.08 -2.64 9.89
C LEU A 126 1.40 -2.00 10.33
N VAL A 127 1.35 -0.74 10.76
CA VAL A 127 2.49 -0.05 11.37
C VAL A 127 2.13 0.41 12.77
N VAL A 128 3.00 0.10 13.73
CA VAL A 128 2.93 0.65 15.10
C VAL A 128 3.80 1.90 15.19
N GLU A 129 3.17 3.05 15.36
CA GLU A 129 3.80 4.36 15.49
C GLU A 129 4.64 4.47 16.78
N ASN A 130 5.53 5.45 16.84
CA ASN A 130 6.47 5.60 17.97
C ASN A 130 5.79 5.91 19.31
N ASP A 131 4.56 6.41 19.29
CA ASP A 131 3.72 6.70 20.46
C ASP A 131 2.82 5.51 20.86
N GLY A 132 2.93 4.37 20.17
CA GLY A 132 2.14 3.16 20.42
C GLY A 132 0.78 3.14 19.72
N LYS A 133 0.40 4.19 18.98
CA LYS A 133 -0.76 4.12 18.08
C LYS A 133 -0.44 3.25 16.86
N ALA A 134 -1.45 2.87 16.08
CA ALA A 134 -1.25 2.06 14.88
C ALA A 134 -2.18 2.46 13.73
N HIS A 135 -1.76 2.15 12.51
CA HIS A 135 -2.55 2.28 11.28
C HIS A 135 -2.25 1.13 10.31
N GLY A 136 -3.18 0.86 9.40
CA GLY A 136 -3.07 -0.11 8.32
C GLY A 136 -4.11 0.16 7.24
#